data_AF-A0A7C3Z5S7-F1
#
_entry.id   AF-A0A7C3Z5S7-F1
#
_cell.length_a   1.000
_cell.length_b   1.000
_cell.length_c   1.000
_cell.angle_alpha   90.00
_cell.angle_beta   90.00
_cell.angle_gamma   90.00
#
_symmetry.space_group_name_H-M   'P 1'
#
loop_
_entity.id
_entity.type
_entity.pdbx_description
1 polymer ?
#
loop_
_entity_poly.entity_id
_entity_poly.type
_entity_poly.pdbx_seq_one_letter_code
_entity_poly.pdbx_strand_id
1 'polypeptide(L)' 'DDEYNLELMRLLDEQYTKVPFYGVRRLTAWLRARGYIVNPKRVRVLMRRMGL' A
#
# COMPACT_ATOMS: atom_id res chain seq x y z
N ASP A 1 2.57 -10.69 -12.74
CA ASP A 1 1.71 -9.65 -12.12
C ASP A 1 1.46 -9.83 -10.63
N ASP A 2 1.38 -11.07 -10.09
CA ASP A 2 1.09 -11.28 -8.67
C ASP A 2 2.24 -10.97 -7.71
N GLU A 3 3.50 -11.18 -8.10
CA GLU A 3 4.65 -10.95 -7.22
C GLU A 3 4.79 -9.47 -6.80
N TYR A 4 4.63 -8.54 -7.75
CA TYR A 4 4.62 -7.10 -7.48
C TYR A 4 3.43 -6.69 -6.59
N ASN A 5 2.28 -7.36 -6.73
CA ASN A 5 1.13 -7.11 -5.84
C ASN A 5 1.40 -7.62 -4.42
N LEU A 6 2.01 -8.79 -4.28
CA LEU A 6 2.39 -9.37 -2.99
C LEU A 6 3.43 -8.50 -2.29
N GLU A 7 4.41 -7.98 -3.02
CA GLU A 7 5.38 -7.02 -2.50
C GLU A 7 4.69 -5.75 -2.00
N LEU A 8 3.82 -5.15 -2.81
CA LEU A 8 3.03 -3.99 -2.41
C LEU A 8 2.15 -4.26 -1.18
N MET A 9 1.51 -5.43 -1.11
CA MET A 9 0.70 -5.82 0.05
C MET A 9 1.56 -5.95 1.31
N ARG A 10 2.74 -6.57 1.24
CA ARG A 10 3.67 -6.66 2.37
C ARG A 10 4.12 -5.29 2.87
N LEU A 11 4.47 -4.39 1.95
CA LEU A 11 4.89 -3.03 2.28
C LEU A 11 3.74 -2.21 2.87
N LEU A 12 2.52 -2.39 2.36
CA LEU A 12 1.32 -1.76 2.90
C LEU A 12 1.00 -2.27 4.31
N ASP A 13 1.11 -3.58 4.53
CA ASP A 13 0.89 -4.20 5.85
C ASP A 13 1.88 -3.65 6.87
N GLU A 14 3.18 -3.71 6.56
CA GLU A 14 4.26 -3.21 7.44
C GLU A 14 4.03 -1.75 7.82
N GLN A 15 3.63 -0.92 6.84
CA GLN A 15 3.43 0.49 7.09
C GLN A 15 2.10 0.78 7.79
N TYR A 16 1.05 0.00 7.53
CA TYR A 16 -0.22 0.13 8.23
C TYR A 16 -0.09 -0.27 9.70
N THR A 17 0.69 -1.31 10.04
CA THR A 17 1.00 -1.68 11.43
C THR A 17 1.80 -0.59 12.16
N LYS A 18 2.75 0.07 11.47
CA LYS A 18 3.56 1.14 12.06
C LYS A 18 2.76 2.43 12.27
N VAL A 19 1.83 2.75 11.38
CA VAL A 19 1.02 3.97 11.43
C VAL A 19 -0.45 3.69 11.08
N PRO A 20 -1.25 3.15 12.03
CA PRO A 20 -2.63 2.71 11.78
C PRO A 20 -3.61 3.85 11.43
N PHE A 21 -3.20 5.10 11.59
CA PHE A 21 -3.97 6.30 11.25
C PHE A 21 -3.70 6.81 9.82
N TYR A 22 -2.79 6.20 9.07
CA TYR A 22 -2.50 6.62 7.71
C TYR A 22 -3.52 6.08 6.72
N GLY A 23 -4.30 6.99 6.13
CA GLY A 23 -5.18 6.65 5.02
C GLY A 23 -4.43 6.40 3.70
N VAL A 24 -5.17 5.89 2.71
CA VAL A 24 -4.68 5.52 1.35
C VAL A 24 -3.79 6.59 0.71
N ARG A 25 -4.09 7.89 0.90
CA ARG A 25 -3.29 8.99 0.31
C ARG A 25 -1.87 9.04 0.87
N ARG A 26 -1.70 8.87 2.18
CA ARG A 26 -0.39 8.88 2.84
C ARG A 26 0.40 7.62 2.51
N LEU A 27 -0.26 6.46 2.50
CA LEU A 27 0.35 5.19 2.08
C LEU A 27 0.83 5.25 0.62
N THR A 28 0.05 5.84 -0.27
CA THR A 28 0.45 6.04 -1.67
C THR A 28 1.67 6.96 -1.79
N ALA A 29 1.72 8.05 -1.02
CA ALA A 29 2.87 8.95 -1.01
C ALA A 29 4.14 8.26 -0.49
N TRP A 30 4.00 7.44 0.56
CA TRP A 30 5.10 6.66 1.11
C TRP A 30 5.65 5.62 0.13
N LEU A 31 4.77 4.93 -0.60
CA LEU A 31 5.17 4.01 -1.67
C LEU A 31 5.91 4.74 -2.80
N ARG A 32 5.41 5.91 -3.22
CA ARG A 32 6.08 6.73 -4.24
C ARG A 32 7.45 7.24 -3.80
N ALA A 33 7.60 7.60 -2.53
CA ALA A 33 8.89 8.01 -1.97
C ALA A 33 9.94 6.89 -2.01
N ARG A 34 9.51 5.63 -2.07
CA ARG A 34 10.37 4.45 -2.25
C ARG A 34 10.61 4.07 -3.71
N GLY A 35 10.07 4.83 -4.66
CA GLY A 35 10.22 4.57 -6.10
C GLY A 35 9.08 3.77 -6.73
N TYR A 36 8.05 3.37 -5.97
CA TYR A 36 6.91 2.63 -6.52
C TYR A 36 5.94 3.58 -7.25
N ILE A 37 5.74 3.35 -8.55
CA ILE A 37 4.76 4.09 -9.36
C ILE A 37 3.39 3.45 -9.17
N VAL A 38 2.71 3.84 -8.09
CA VAL A 38 1.36 3.36 -7.76
C VAL A 38 0.35 4.48 -7.65
N ASN A 39 -0.90 4.14 -7.97
CA ASN A 39 -2.05 5.04 -7.87
C ASN A 39 -2.86 4.76 -6.59
N PRO A 40 -3.52 5.77 -6.00
CA PRO A 40 -4.35 5.59 -4.80
C PRO A 40 -5.46 4.54 -4.98
N LYS A 41 -6.02 4.44 -6.20
CA LYS A 41 -7.00 3.40 -6.55
C LYS A 41 -6.42 2.00 -6.35
N ARG A 42 -5.16 1.76 -6.75
CA ARG A 42 -4.50 0.46 -6.61
C ARG A 42 -4.26 0.12 -5.14
N VAL A 43 -3.73 1.07 -4.37
CA VAL A 43 -3.51 0.90 -2.93
C VAL A 43 -4.81 0.54 -2.21
N ARG A 44 -5.92 1.25 -2.51
CA ARG A 44 -7.24 0.93 -1.94
C ARG A 44 -7.72 -0.49 -2.27
N VAL A 45 -7.53 -0.93 -3.51
CA VAL A 45 -7.93 -2.29 -3.94
C VAL A 45 -7.10 -3.34 -3.21
N LEU A 46 -5.79 -3.12 -3.06
CA LEU A 46 -4.91 -4.04 -2.34
C LEU A 46 -5.26 -4.13 -0.86
N MET A 47 -5.49 -3.00 -0.17
CA MET A 47 -5.93 -2.99 1.23
C MET A 47 -7.27 -3.73 1.41
N ARG A 48 -8.26 -3.48 0.54
CA ARG A 48 -9.53 -4.22 0.56
C ARG A 48 -9.35 -5.72 0.35
N ARG A 49 -8.41 -6.14 -0.51
CA ARG A 49 -8.08 -7.57 -0.70
C ARG A 49 -7.43 -8.18 0.54
N MET A 50 -6.70 -7.39 1.32
CA MET A 50 -6.11 -7.80 2.59
C MET A 50 -7.11 -7.82 3.76
N GLY A 51 -8.29 -7.21 3.60
CA GLY A 51 -9.29 -7.08 4.66
C GLY A 51 -9.07 -5.89 5.61
N LEU A 52 -8.28 -4.89 5.18
CA LEU A 52 -8.02 -3.62 5.87
C LEU A 52 -8.87 -2.48 5.27
#